data_AF-A0A7R9NYZ6-F1
#
_entry.id   AF-A0A7R9NYZ6-F1
#
_cell.length_a   1.000
_cell.length_b   1.000
_cell.length_c   1.000
_cell.angle_alpha   90.00
_cell.angle_beta   90.00
_cell.angle_gamma   90.00
#
_symmetry.space_group_name_H-M   'P 1'
#
loop_
_entity.id
_entity.type
_entity.pdbx_description
1 polymer ?
#
loop_
_entity_poly.entity_id
_entity_poly.type
_entity_poly.pdbx_seq_one_letter_code
_entity_poly.pdbx_strand_id
1 'polypeptide(L)'
;MVPRVSLRRTFFYLVCAVPLVFLALTLTQHQDQWARSLLAGDAGAPSPPLNKLTRPADRDAAEAESTPELRRSQGVASAAALPEEDPGDRGNEGGEVEEQEEEEEGKPWYMSGGTRRSSSSRRLLGLWPAEEPGSDRIAQQLMYVPENYDPEKQVHLKKILLYNGLGSWSPLKQGRESFLQSQCPVDTCTISTNKAEAQDADAILFKDHFVNPGHLRPGNQVWILYFLECPYHTQHVKHNDVFNWTATYRRDSDLVAPYEKWAYYNDKVVENPHGLDRNYAANKTKKVAWFVSNCGARNKRLQYAHELQKHIQVDIYGSCGTKKCPRSSQGKCFDMLDKDYKFYLAFENSNCKDYITEKFYVNGLQRNVLPIVMGARPEDYARSAPKHSYIHVDEFESPKHLAEYLHQLDRDDDLYNNYFRWKGTGEFINTYFFCRMCALLHADIPVKWYRDVNDWWRGPGTCTAVSWRKPKLSEPIR
;
A
#
# COMPACT_ATOMS: atom_id res chain seq x y z
N MET A 1 3.27 2.03 74.86
CA MET A 1 4.13 1.09 74.10
C MET A 1 3.47 0.82 72.76
N VAL A 2 4.01 1.36 71.66
CA VAL A 2 3.48 1.14 70.30
C VAL A 2 4.30 0.01 69.65
N PRO A 3 3.68 -1.01 69.05
CA PRO A 3 4.43 -2.12 68.46
C PRO A 3 5.08 -1.70 67.15
N ARG A 4 6.39 -1.92 67.02
CA ARG A 4 7.13 -1.75 65.77
C ARG A 4 6.76 -2.88 64.81
N VAL A 5 5.99 -2.54 63.77
CA VAL A 5 5.71 -3.45 62.66
C VAL A 5 6.91 -3.48 61.71
N SER A 6 7.42 -4.68 61.42
CA SER A 6 8.56 -4.89 60.52
C SER A 6 8.17 -4.58 59.07
N LEU A 7 8.97 -3.75 58.39
CA LEU A 7 8.84 -3.40 56.97
C LEU A 7 8.72 -4.62 56.03
N ARG A 8 9.29 -5.77 56.41
CA ARG A 8 9.16 -7.01 55.63
C ARG A 8 7.75 -7.59 55.64
N ARG A 9 7.00 -7.41 56.74
CA ARG A 9 5.59 -7.87 56.81
C ARG A 9 4.68 -6.97 56.00
N THR A 10 4.90 -5.64 56.04
CA THR A 10 4.12 -4.68 55.24
C THR A 10 4.32 -4.88 53.74
N PHE A 11 5.52 -5.23 53.29
CA PHE A 11 5.79 -5.56 51.89
C PHE A 11 5.07 -6.84 51.43
N PHE A 12 5.00 -7.86 52.29
CA PHE A 12 4.28 -9.10 51.99
C PHE A 12 2.77 -8.88 51.84
N TYR A 13 2.16 -8.02 52.67
CA TYR A 13 0.74 -7.68 52.54
C TYR A 13 0.44 -6.87 51.27
N LEU A 14 1.33 -5.98 50.85
CA LEU A 14 1.20 -5.23 49.59
C LEU A 14 1.31 -6.13 48.36
N VAL A 15 2.25 -7.08 48.36
CA VAL A 15 2.44 -8.01 47.23
C VAL A 15 1.30 -9.02 47.10
N CYS A 16 0.68 -9.44 48.20
CA CYS A 16 -0.44 -10.38 48.18
C CYS A 16 -1.82 -9.73 47.98
N ALA A 17 -2.02 -8.47 48.42
CA ALA A 17 -3.33 -7.81 48.32
C ALA A 17 -3.59 -7.20 46.93
N VAL A 18 -2.56 -6.71 46.24
CA VAL A 18 -2.70 -6.06 44.94
C VAL A 18 -3.23 -7.01 43.85
N PRO A 19 -2.74 -8.28 43.72
CA PRO A 19 -3.29 -9.22 42.74
C PRO A 19 -4.75 -9.60 43.01
N LEU A 20 -5.16 -9.67 44.28
CA LEU A 20 -6.54 -10.00 44.66
C LEU A 20 -7.53 -8.88 44.31
N VAL A 21 -7.12 -7.62 44.45
CA VAL A 21 -7.92 -6.46 44.02
C VAL A 21 -8.03 -6.42 42.49
N PHE A 22 -6.95 -6.71 41.76
CA PHE A 22 -7.00 -6.82 40.31
C PHE A 22 -7.92 -7.96 39.83
N LEU A 23 -7.85 -9.13 40.49
CA LEU A 23 -8.72 -10.27 40.17
C LEU A 23 -10.21 -9.94 40.38
N ALA A 24 -10.54 -9.26 41.49
CA ALA A 24 -11.91 -8.82 41.79
C ALA A 24 -12.43 -7.78 40.78
N LEU A 25 -11.57 -6.85 40.33
CA LEU A 25 -11.91 -5.86 39.30
C LEU A 25 -12.10 -6.50 37.91
N THR A 26 -11.32 -7.53 37.56
CA THR A 26 -11.53 -8.28 36.31
C THR A 26 -12.79 -9.15 36.35
N LEU A 27 -13.13 -9.74 37.49
CA LEU A 27 -14.35 -10.55 37.63
C LEU A 27 -15.62 -9.70 37.56
N THR A 28 -15.59 -8.48 38.11
CA THR A 28 -16.71 -7.52 38.02
C THR A 28 -16.87 -6.96 36.60
N GLN A 29 -15.78 -6.65 35.89
CA GLN A 29 -15.85 -6.26 34.47
C GLN A 29 -16.39 -7.39 33.56
N HIS A 30 -16.07 -8.65 33.87
CA HIS A 30 -16.58 -9.79 33.10
C HIS A 30 -18.08 -9.99 33.32
N GLN A 31 -18.60 -9.81 34.55
CA GLN A 31 -20.04 -9.86 34.82
C GLN A 31 -20.83 -8.77 34.06
N ASP A 32 -20.30 -7.55 33.95
CA ASP A 32 -20.95 -6.47 33.19
C ASP A 32 -20.97 -6.72 31.68
N GLN A 33 -19.96 -7.40 31.13
CA GLN A 33 -19.94 -7.80 29.71
C GLN A 33 -20.92 -8.94 29.43
N TRP A 34 -21.06 -9.91 30.34
CA TRP A 34 -22.04 -10.99 30.22
C TRP A 34 -23.48 -10.48 30.36
N ALA A 35 -23.76 -9.55 31.26
CA ALA A 35 -25.08 -8.94 31.42
C ALA A 35 -25.51 -8.14 30.16
N ARG A 36 -24.56 -7.48 29.48
CA ARG A 36 -24.82 -6.79 28.20
C ARG A 36 -25.01 -7.75 27.02
N SER A 37 -24.36 -8.91 27.03
CA SER A 37 -24.53 -9.94 26.01
C SER A 37 -25.87 -10.68 26.13
N LEU A 38 -26.44 -10.78 27.34
CA LEU A 38 -27.75 -11.38 27.60
C LEU A 38 -28.94 -10.50 27.19
N LEU A 39 -28.75 -9.18 27.07
CA LEU A 39 -29.80 -8.23 26.67
C LEU A 39 -29.85 -7.95 25.16
N ALA A 40 -28.89 -8.47 24.38
CA ALA A 40 -28.78 -8.20 22.94
C ALA A 40 -29.11 -9.41 22.05
N GLY A 41 -29.50 -10.55 22.62
CA GLY A 41 -29.74 -11.79 21.90
C GLY A 41 -31.19 -12.24 21.96
N ASP A 42 -32.10 -11.50 21.32
CA ASP A 42 -33.45 -12.01 21.04
C ASP A 42 -33.95 -11.52 19.67
N ALA A 43 -33.59 -12.26 18.63
CA ALA A 43 -34.28 -12.32 17.33
C ALA A 43 -33.81 -13.59 16.61
N GLY A 44 -34.69 -14.59 16.57
CA GLY A 44 -34.35 -15.98 16.32
C GLY A 44 -34.27 -16.44 14.87
N ALA A 45 -33.77 -17.68 14.71
CA ALA A 45 -34.29 -18.72 13.80
C ALA A 45 -33.42 -20.01 13.92
N PRO A 46 -33.95 -21.20 13.57
CA PRO A 46 -33.62 -22.47 14.21
C PRO A 46 -32.65 -23.37 13.42
N SER A 47 -31.93 -24.24 14.12
CA SER A 47 -31.24 -25.44 13.58
C SER A 47 -32.19 -26.65 13.58
N PRO A 48 -32.03 -27.69 12.72
CA PRO A 48 -31.08 -28.81 12.99
C PRO A 48 -30.65 -29.60 11.70
N PRO A 49 -30.08 -30.83 11.73
CA PRO A 49 -29.26 -31.50 12.75
C PRO A 49 -27.89 -32.05 12.23
N LEU A 50 -27.10 -32.43 13.23
CA LEU A 50 -25.95 -33.36 13.24
C LEU A 50 -26.05 -34.58 12.28
N ASN A 51 -24.93 -34.93 11.62
CA ASN A 51 -24.54 -36.34 11.52
C ASN A 51 -23.01 -36.59 11.42
N LYS A 52 -22.51 -37.19 12.49
CA LYS A 52 -21.42 -38.18 12.67
C LYS A 52 -20.27 -38.25 11.66
N LEU A 53 -19.08 -37.94 12.18
CA LEU A 53 -17.80 -38.55 11.81
C LEU A 53 -17.82 -40.07 12.04
N THR A 54 -17.23 -40.82 11.11
CA THR A 54 -16.34 -41.95 11.44
C THR A 54 -15.11 -41.88 10.55
N ARG A 55 -13.95 -42.13 11.16
CA ARG A 55 -12.58 -42.05 10.62
C ARG A 55 -12.12 -43.39 10.02
N PRO A 56 -10.99 -43.39 9.29
CA PRO A 56 -10.53 -44.45 8.39
C PRO A 56 -9.53 -45.42 9.07
N ALA A 57 -9.24 -46.51 8.36
CA ALA A 57 -8.08 -47.41 8.50
C ALA A 57 -8.09 -48.29 7.24
N ASP A 58 -7.02 -48.73 6.61
CA ASP A 58 -5.56 -48.60 6.74
C ASP A 58 -4.99 -49.17 5.42
N ARG A 59 -3.67 -49.03 5.24
CA ARG A 59 -2.73 -49.96 4.58
C ARG A 59 -1.96 -49.45 3.36
N ASP A 60 -0.70 -49.12 3.67
CA ASP A 60 0.51 -49.81 3.19
C ASP A 60 0.88 -49.77 1.70
N ALA A 61 1.93 -48.95 1.46
CA ALA A 61 3.30 -49.38 1.11
C ALA A 61 3.67 -49.82 -0.33
N ALA A 62 4.97 -49.59 -0.58
CA ALA A 62 5.86 -50.00 -1.70
C ALA A 62 5.87 -49.05 -2.91
N GLU A 63 6.89 -48.18 -3.05
CA GLU A 63 8.25 -48.46 -3.57
C GLU A 63 8.28 -48.77 -5.08
N ALA A 64 8.89 -47.86 -5.86
CA ALA A 64 9.86 -48.20 -6.90
C ALA A 64 10.47 -46.92 -7.51
N GLU A 65 11.79 -46.81 -7.38
CA GLU A 65 12.66 -45.85 -8.06
C GLU A 65 12.67 -46.09 -9.58
N SER A 66 12.82 -45.01 -10.36
CA SER A 66 13.72 -45.01 -11.53
C SER A 66 13.95 -43.58 -12.04
N THR A 67 15.18 -43.11 -11.86
CA THR A 67 15.87 -42.17 -12.77
C THR A 67 16.79 -43.04 -13.65
N PRO A 68 17.18 -42.66 -14.88
CA PRO A 68 17.98 -41.47 -15.19
C PRO A 68 17.48 -40.79 -16.51
N GLU A 69 18.04 -39.76 -17.13
CA GLU A 69 19.41 -39.28 -17.21
C GLU A 69 19.41 -37.90 -17.91
N LEU A 70 20.40 -37.09 -17.55
CA LEU A 70 20.79 -35.81 -18.15
C LEU A 70 21.19 -35.96 -19.62
N ARG A 71 20.74 -35.05 -20.50
CA ARG A 71 21.58 -34.55 -21.61
C ARG A 71 21.58 -33.03 -21.67
N ARG A 72 22.75 -32.50 -21.30
CA ARG A 72 23.21 -31.13 -21.44
C ARG A 72 23.78 -30.99 -22.85
N SER A 73 23.37 -29.98 -23.60
CA SER A 73 24.19 -29.47 -24.71
C SER A 73 24.26 -27.94 -24.62
N GLN A 74 25.49 -27.46 -24.54
CA GLN A 74 25.88 -26.07 -24.63
C GLN A 74 26.08 -25.74 -26.11
N GLY A 75 25.65 -24.54 -26.53
CA GLY A 75 25.98 -23.93 -27.81
C GLY A 75 26.18 -22.44 -27.59
N VAL A 76 27.39 -21.98 -27.87
CA VAL A 76 27.92 -20.62 -27.69
C VAL A 76 27.92 -19.90 -29.05
N ALA A 77 28.03 -18.57 -29.01
CA ALA A 77 28.41 -17.63 -30.09
C ALA A 77 27.28 -17.14 -31.00
N SER A 78 27.26 -15.91 -31.53
CA SER A 78 28.07 -14.69 -31.39
C SER A 78 27.28 -13.57 -32.10
N ALA A 79 27.50 -12.33 -31.68
CA ALA A 79 27.09 -11.12 -32.37
C ALA A 79 27.83 -10.92 -33.71
N ALA A 80 27.14 -10.30 -34.68
CA ALA A 80 27.67 -9.47 -35.78
C ALA A 80 26.44 -8.76 -36.41
N ALA A 81 26.28 -7.44 -36.24
CA ALA A 81 26.85 -6.36 -37.04
C ALA A 81 26.23 -6.25 -38.44
N LEU A 82 25.46 -5.17 -38.61
CA LEU A 82 24.78 -4.68 -39.81
C LEU A 82 25.77 -4.15 -40.85
N PRO A 83 25.41 -4.11 -42.15
CA PRO A 83 25.91 -3.11 -43.08
C PRO A 83 24.81 -2.11 -43.49
N GLU A 84 25.22 -0.84 -43.56
CA GLU A 84 24.52 0.27 -44.18
C GLU A 84 24.58 0.16 -45.72
N GLU A 85 23.49 0.51 -46.42
CA GLU A 85 23.53 1.03 -47.80
C GLU A 85 22.51 2.17 -47.99
N ASP A 86 22.92 3.11 -48.85
CA ASP A 86 22.47 4.48 -49.18
C ASP A 86 21.26 4.50 -50.17
N PRO A 87 20.66 5.64 -50.61
CA PRO A 87 19.21 5.79 -50.71
C PRO A 87 18.72 5.77 -52.17
N GLY A 88 17.50 5.28 -52.40
CA GLY A 88 16.94 5.22 -53.75
C GLY A 88 15.43 5.12 -53.75
N ASP A 89 14.79 6.29 -53.77
CA ASP A 89 13.55 6.63 -54.48
C ASP A 89 12.55 5.50 -54.78
N ARG A 90 11.39 5.52 -54.09
CA ARG A 90 10.04 5.55 -54.69
C ARG A 90 8.95 5.29 -53.65
N GLY A 91 7.87 6.06 -53.74
CA GLY A 91 6.56 5.65 -53.24
C GLY A 91 6.09 6.40 -52.00
N ASN A 92 5.56 7.59 -52.23
CA ASN A 92 4.71 8.29 -51.28
C ASN A 92 3.40 7.50 -51.09
N GLU A 93 3.35 6.62 -50.10
CA GLU A 93 2.11 6.13 -49.48
C GLU A 93 2.19 6.47 -47.99
N GLY A 94 2.05 7.76 -47.69
CA GLY A 94 1.75 8.24 -46.35
C GLY A 94 0.34 7.83 -45.95
N GLY A 95 0.17 6.57 -45.55
CA GLY A 95 -0.94 6.17 -44.70
C GLY A 95 -0.68 6.74 -43.31
N GLU A 96 -1.18 7.95 -43.05
CA GLU A 96 -1.42 8.39 -41.69
C GLU A 96 -2.37 7.38 -41.06
N VAL A 97 -1.82 6.46 -40.27
CA VAL A 97 -2.61 5.75 -39.27
C VAL A 97 -2.94 6.82 -38.23
N GLU A 98 -3.99 7.57 -38.49
CA GLU A 98 -4.78 8.18 -37.43
C GLU A 98 -5.20 7.01 -36.53
N GLU A 99 -4.44 6.75 -35.46
CA GLU A 99 -4.99 6.10 -34.29
C GLU A 99 -6.13 7.01 -33.82
N GLN A 100 -7.32 6.78 -34.38
CA GLN A 100 -8.56 7.20 -33.78
C GLN A 100 -8.62 6.48 -32.43
N GLU A 101 -8.05 7.13 -31.41
CA GLU A 101 -8.49 6.94 -30.04
C GLU A 101 -9.97 7.32 -30.05
N GLU A 102 -10.85 6.39 -30.42
CA GLU A 102 -12.24 6.46 -30.03
C GLU A 102 -12.21 6.68 -28.51
N GLU A 103 -12.59 7.88 -28.06
CA GLU A 103 -12.80 8.16 -26.65
C GLU A 103 -13.86 7.16 -26.19
N GLU A 104 -13.43 6.03 -25.64
CA GLU A 104 -14.36 5.03 -25.12
C GLU A 104 -15.20 5.72 -24.04
N GLU A 105 -16.46 6.01 -24.36
CA GLU A 105 -17.30 6.86 -23.54
C GLU A 105 -17.46 6.29 -22.12
N GLY A 106 -17.29 7.17 -21.12
CA GLY A 106 -17.54 6.86 -19.72
C GLY A 106 -16.31 6.46 -18.88
N LYS A 107 -16.50 6.52 -17.56
CA LYS A 107 -15.44 6.22 -16.58
C LYS A 107 -15.22 4.70 -16.44
N PRO A 108 -13.96 4.25 -16.22
CA PRO A 108 -13.65 2.87 -15.85
C PRO A 108 -14.46 2.36 -14.66
N TRP A 109 -14.77 1.07 -14.61
CA TRP A 109 -15.59 0.43 -13.58
C TRP A 109 -15.11 0.65 -12.13
N TYR A 110 -13.81 0.88 -11.92
CA TYR A 110 -13.22 1.10 -10.60
C TYR A 110 -13.30 2.56 -10.13
N MET A 111 -13.77 3.47 -10.97
CA MET A 111 -14.04 4.88 -10.64
C MET A 111 -15.49 5.07 -10.18
N SER A 112 -15.74 6.14 -9.44
CA SER A 112 -17.08 6.47 -8.93
C SER A 112 -18.06 6.71 -10.08
N GLY A 113 -19.14 5.92 -10.09
CA GLY A 113 -20.16 5.92 -11.14
C GLY A 113 -19.69 5.34 -12.48
N GLY A 114 -18.49 4.76 -12.54
CA GLY A 114 -17.97 4.15 -13.77
C GLY A 114 -18.56 2.78 -14.04
N THR A 115 -18.78 2.50 -15.33
CA THR A 115 -19.34 1.22 -15.81
C THR A 115 -18.47 0.59 -16.90
N ARG A 116 -17.49 1.35 -17.44
CA ARG A 116 -16.67 0.91 -18.55
C ARG A 116 -15.74 -0.23 -18.12
N ARG A 117 -15.83 -1.34 -18.83
CA ARG A 117 -14.96 -2.53 -18.69
C ARG A 117 -14.13 -2.67 -19.96
N SER A 118 -13.04 -3.43 -19.88
CA SER A 118 -12.21 -3.67 -21.06
C SER A 118 -13.02 -4.34 -22.16
N SER A 119 -12.90 -3.82 -23.39
CA SER A 119 -13.23 -4.60 -24.59
C SER A 119 -12.25 -5.78 -24.67
N SER A 120 -12.77 -6.94 -25.02
CA SER A 120 -12.17 -8.28 -24.85
C SER A 120 -10.96 -8.59 -25.76
N SER A 121 -10.11 -7.61 -26.11
CA SER A 121 -9.05 -7.79 -27.11
C SER A 121 -7.70 -7.12 -26.84
N ARG A 122 -7.44 -6.50 -25.69
CA ARG A 122 -6.14 -5.83 -25.47
C ARG A 122 -5.10 -6.77 -24.85
N ARG A 123 -4.47 -7.57 -25.71
CA ARG A 123 -3.17 -8.23 -25.47
C ARG A 123 -2.01 -7.23 -25.23
N LEU A 124 -2.30 -5.93 -25.26
CA LEU A 124 -1.36 -4.80 -25.21
C LEU A 124 -1.20 -4.17 -23.82
N LEU A 125 -1.88 -4.66 -22.78
CA LEU A 125 -1.73 -4.09 -21.44
C LEU A 125 -0.50 -4.69 -20.74
N GLY A 126 0.49 -3.87 -20.42
CA GLY A 126 1.60 -4.29 -19.55
C GLY A 126 1.13 -4.56 -18.12
N LEU A 127 1.03 -5.84 -17.76
CA LEU A 127 0.55 -6.32 -16.45
C LEU A 127 1.70 -6.51 -15.47
N TRP A 128 2.90 -6.78 -15.98
CA TRP A 128 4.07 -7.16 -15.20
C TRP A 128 5.11 -6.03 -15.16
N PRO A 129 5.92 -5.94 -14.07
CA PRO A 129 6.94 -4.90 -13.95
C PRO A 129 7.95 -4.84 -15.10
N ALA A 130 8.23 -5.97 -15.74
CA ALA A 130 9.17 -6.06 -16.87
C ALA A 130 8.61 -5.48 -18.18
N GLU A 131 7.29 -5.43 -18.32
CA GLU A 131 6.61 -4.93 -19.52
C GLU A 131 6.48 -3.41 -19.47
N GLU A 132 6.23 -2.86 -18.29
CA GLU A 132 6.02 -1.42 -18.05
C GLU A 132 6.87 -0.91 -16.88
N PRO A 133 8.19 -0.71 -17.08
CA PRO A 133 9.10 -0.25 -16.03
C PRO A 133 8.72 1.14 -15.49
N GLY A 134 8.59 1.25 -14.16
CA GLY A 134 8.26 2.52 -13.48
C GLY A 134 6.77 2.85 -13.39
N SER A 135 5.92 2.18 -14.18
CA SER A 135 4.47 2.20 -14.01
C SER A 135 4.06 1.48 -12.72
N ASP A 136 2.91 1.84 -12.14
CA ASP A 136 2.30 1.06 -11.04
C ASP A 136 1.38 -0.06 -11.54
N ARG A 137 1.03 -0.04 -12.84
CA ARG A 137 0.19 -1.03 -13.55
C ARG A 137 -1.20 -1.25 -12.94
N ILE A 138 -1.64 -0.41 -11.98
CA ILE A 138 -2.89 -0.65 -11.23
C ILE A 138 -4.08 -0.60 -12.18
N ALA A 139 -4.14 0.42 -13.04
CA ALA A 139 -5.24 0.58 -14.00
C ALA A 139 -5.27 -0.56 -15.03
N GLN A 140 -4.11 -0.93 -15.58
CA GLN A 140 -3.95 -2.04 -16.52
C GLN A 140 -4.46 -3.34 -15.90
N GLN A 141 -4.02 -3.65 -14.68
CA GLN A 141 -4.43 -4.85 -13.95
C GLN A 141 -5.92 -4.85 -13.55
N LEU A 142 -6.52 -3.67 -13.27
CA LEU A 142 -7.95 -3.55 -13.00
C LEU A 142 -8.81 -3.75 -14.25
N MET A 143 -8.29 -3.38 -15.42
CA MET A 143 -9.01 -3.52 -16.68
C MET A 143 -8.81 -4.89 -17.33
N TYR A 144 -7.76 -5.62 -16.95
CA TYR A 144 -7.43 -6.91 -17.55
C TYR A 144 -8.52 -7.97 -17.34
N VAL A 145 -8.88 -8.64 -18.43
CA VAL A 145 -9.71 -9.85 -18.47
C VAL A 145 -9.04 -10.82 -19.47
N PRO A 146 -8.81 -12.09 -19.10
CA PRO A 146 -8.23 -13.07 -20.01
C PRO A 146 -9.07 -13.26 -21.29
N GLU A 147 -8.42 -13.61 -22.40
CA GLU A 147 -9.11 -13.95 -23.64
C GLU A 147 -10.05 -15.15 -23.41
N ASN A 148 -11.28 -15.06 -23.94
CA ASN A 148 -12.32 -16.08 -23.78
C ASN A 148 -12.66 -16.40 -22.30
N TYR A 149 -12.43 -15.45 -21.38
CA TYR A 149 -12.83 -15.61 -19.99
C TYR A 149 -14.35 -15.72 -19.87
N ASP A 150 -14.80 -16.88 -19.40
CA ASP A 150 -16.19 -17.17 -19.13
C ASP A 150 -16.30 -17.75 -17.71
N PRO A 151 -16.81 -16.97 -16.73
CA PRO A 151 -16.86 -17.40 -15.34
C PRO A 151 -17.81 -18.58 -15.11
N GLU A 152 -18.78 -18.84 -16.01
CA GLU A 152 -19.70 -19.97 -15.91
C GLU A 152 -19.03 -21.29 -16.33
N LYS A 153 -18.02 -21.21 -17.21
CA LYS A 153 -17.23 -22.36 -17.65
C LYS A 153 -16.08 -22.72 -16.70
N GLN A 154 -15.77 -21.86 -15.72
CA GLN A 154 -14.70 -22.13 -14.76
C GLN A 154 -15.17 -23.09 -13.66
N VAL A 155 -14.89 -24.38 -13.85
CA VAL A 155 -15.25 -25.44 -12.89
C VAL A 155 -14.39 -25.38 -11.62
N HIS A 156 -13.16 -24.86 -11.71
CA HIS A 156 -12.22 -24.78 -10.59
C HIS A 156 -11.83 -23.33 -10.30
N LEU A 157 -12.11 -22.89 -9.06
CA LEU A 157 -11.69 -21.57 -8.60
C LEU A 157 -10.22 -21.58 -8.19
N LYS A 158 -9.46 -20.59 -8.65
CA LYS A 158 -8.07 -20.43 -8.20
C LYS A 158 -8.04 -20.07 -6.72
N LYS A 159 -7.30 -20.84 -5.93
CA LYS A 159 -7.25 -20.72 -4.47
C LYS A 159 -6.14 -19.78 -4.04
N ILE A 160 -6.52 -18.75 -3.29
CA ILE A 160 -5.63 -17.78 -2.66
C ILE A 160 -5.59 -18.07 -1.16
N LEU A 161 -4.46 -18.57 -0.68
CA LEU A 161 -4.23 -18.84 0.73
C LEU A 161 -3.59 -17.62 1.41
N LEU A 162 -4.29 -17.05 2.40
CA LEU A 162 -3.75 -16.01 3.28
C LEU A 162 -3.04 -16.68 4.46
N TYR A 163 -1.73 -16.87 4.33
CA TYR A 163 -0.99 -17.73 5.26
C TYR A 163 -0.94 -17.16 6.69
N ASN A 164 -0.91 -15.83 6.83
CA ASN A 164 -0.89 -15.16 8.14
C ASN A 164 -2.30 -14.86 8.68
N GLY A 165 -3.36 -15.41 8.07
CA GLY A 165 -4.74 -15.27 8.49
C GLY A 165 -5.47 -14.04 7.93
N LEU A 166 -6.77 -13.94 8.24
CA LEU A 166 -7.68 -12.93 7.69
C LEU A 166 -7.75 -11.63 8.50
N GLY A 167 -7.35 -11.64 9.77
CA GLY A 167 -7.66 -10.56 10.72
C GLY A 167 -7.20 -9.16 10.30
N SER A 168 -6.05 -9.06 9.62
CA SER A 168 -5.49 -7.80 9.11
C SER A 168 -6.06 -7.35 7.77
N TRP A 169 -6.99 -8.11 7.18
CA TRP A 169 -7.56 -7.88 5.85
C TRP A 169 -9.02 -7.42 5.88
N SER A 170 -9.56 -7.07 7.05
CA SER A 170 -10.94 -6.59 7.17
C SER A 170 -11.25 -5.47 6.15
N PRO A 171 -12.39 -5.51 5.44
CA PRO A 171 -13.53 -6.41 5.62
C PRO A 171 -13.53 -7.67 4.73
N LEU A 172 -12.37 -8.11 4.22
CA LEU A 172 -12.26 -9.29 3.33
C LEU A 172 -12.90 -10.54 3.95
N LYS A 173 -13.60 -11.33 3.12
CA LYS A 173 -14.26 -12.59 3.52
C LYS A 173 -13.57 -13.77 2.85
N GLN A 174 -13.69 -14.95 3.46
CA GLN A 174 -13.28 -16.21 2.82
C GLN A 174 -14.25 -16.60 1.70
N GLY A 175 -13.82 -17.46 0.78
CA GLY A 175 -14.61 -17.90 -0.37
C GLY A 175 -14.50 -16.96 -1.58
N ARG A 176 -15.44 -17.12 -2.52
CA ARG A 176 -15.56 -16.31 -3.75
C ARG A 176 -16.29 -14.97 -3.53
N GLU A 177 -17.01 -14.85 -2.42
CA GLU A 177 -17.95 -13.74 -2.15
C GLU A 177 -17.31 -12.35 -2.28
N SER A 178 -16.07 -12.16 -1.83
CA SER A 178 -15.39 -10.87 -1.93
C SER A 178 -15.17 -10.40 -3.37
N PHE A 179 -15.00 -11.33 -4.31
CA PHE A 179 -14.84 -11.00 -5.72
C PHE A 179 -16.17 -10.61 -6.37
N LEU A 180 -17.24 -11.33 -6.03
CA LEU A 180 -18.60 -11.05 -6.50
C LEU A 180 -19.12 -9.71 -5.96
N GLN A 181 -18.97 -9.47 -4.65
CA GLN A 181 -19.39 -8.21 -4.01
C GLN A 181 -18.63 -6.99 -4.56
N SER A 182 -17.35 -7.18 -4.94
CA SER A 182 -16.55 -6.13 -5.55
C SER A 182 -16.77 -6.00 -7.06
N GLN A 183 -17.62 -6.85 -7.65
CA GLN A 183 -17.89 -6.91 -9.09
C GLN A 183 -16.62 -7.00 -9.95
N CYS A 184 -15.63 -7.78 -9.48
CA CYS A 184 -14.36 -7.95 -10.17
C CYS A 184 -14.58 -8.44 -11.62
N PRO A 185 -13.88 -7.90 -12.63
CA PRO A 185 -13.94 -8.44 -14.00
C PRO A 185 -13.50 -9.91 -14.10
N VAL A 186 -12.53 -10.31 -13.28
CA VAL A 186 -12.11 -11.70 -13.07
C VAL A 186 -12.39 -12.08 -11.62
N ASP A 187 -13.26 -13.05 -11.44
CA ASP A 187 -13.90 -13.36 -10.16
C ASP A 187 -13.89 -14.85 -9.80
N THR A 188 -13.23 -15.69 -10.60
CA THR A 188 -13.14 -17.15 -10.41
C THR A 188 -11.96 -17.52 -9.52
N CYS A 189 -11.88 -16.85 -8.38
CA CYS A 189 -10.93 -17.14 -7.30
C CYS A 189 -11.66 -17.36 -5.98
N THR A 190 -10.99 -18.01 -5.03
CA THR A 190 -11.50 -18.23 -3.68
C THR A 190 -10.44 -17.95 -2.64
N ILE A 191 -10.81 -17.29 -1.54
CA ILE A 191 -9.91 -16.99 -0.43
C ILE A 191 -10.03 -18.07 0.64
N SER A 192 -8.88 -18.61 1.05
CA SER A 192 -8.76 -19.56 2.15
C SER A 192 -7.79 -19.05 3.22
N THR A 193 -8.01 -19.45 4.47
CA THR A 193 -7.02 -19.31 5.57
C THR A 193 -6.58 -20.65 6.12
N ASN A 194 -7.06 -21.75 5.54
CA ASN A 194 -6.74 -23.10 5.99
C ASN A 194 -5.34 -23.49 5.52
N LYS A 195 -4.37 -23.46 6.45
CA LYS A 195 -2.97 -23.80 6.16
C LYS A 195 -2.76 -25.23 5.67
N ALA A 196 -3.70 -26.14 5.92
CA ALA A 196 -3.62 -27.50 5.39
C ALA A 196 -3.72 -27.54 3.85
N GLU A 197 -4.28 -26.49 3.23
CA GLU A 197 -4.42 -26.37 1.78
C GLU A 197 -3.20 -25.72 1.11
N ALA A 198 -2.11 -25.48 1.86
CA ALA A 198 -0.97 -24.73 1.34
C ALA A 198 -0.30 -25.40 0.13
N GLN A 199 -0.25 -26.73 0.08
CA GLN A 199 0.33 -27.45 -1.06
C GLN A 199 -0.51 -27.35 -2.34
N ASP A 200 -1.84 -27.22 -2.19
CA ASP A 200 -2.80 -27.24 -3.30
C ASP A 200 -3.34 -25.84 -3.66
N ALA A 201 -2.82 -24.78 -3.03
CA ALA A 201 -3.22 -23.42 -3.36
C ALA A 201 -2.58 -22.96 -4.69
N ASP A 202 -3.27 -22.12 -5.47
CA ASP A 202 -2.65 -21.48 -6.64
C ASP A 202 -1.73 -20.33 -6.22
N ALA A 203 -2.08 -19.65 -5.12
CA ALA A 203 -1.27 -18.59 -4.53
C ALA A 203 -1.24 -18.65 -3.01
N ILE A 204 -0.08 -18.33 -2.42
CA ILE A 204 0.10 -18.13 -0.99
C ILE A 204 0.60 -16.71 -0.75
N LEU A 205 -0.16 -15.93 0.02
CA LEU A 205 0.18 -14.57 0.42
C LEU A 205 0.74 -14.54 1.85
N PHE A 206 1.97 -14.05 1.98
CA PHE A 206 2.66 -13.88 3.25
C PHE A 206 2.68 -12.41 3.65
N LYS A 207 1.78 -12.03 4.56
CA LYS A 207 1.62 -10.66 5.05
C LYS A 207 2.54 -10.38 6.24
N ASP A 208 3.34 -9.33 6.13
CA ASP A 208 4.23 -8.75 7.15
C ASP A 208 5.40 -9.65 7.62
N HIS A 209 5.28 -10.96 7.51
CA HIS A 209 6.33 -11.91 7.82
C HIS A 209 6.15 -13.23 7.06
N PHE A 210 7.27 -13.80 6.64
CA PHE A 210 7.35 -15.12 6.04
C PHE A 210 7.44 -16.21 7.13
N VAL A 211 6.63 -17.24 6.94
CA VAL A 211 6.68 -18.48 7.71
C VAL A 211 6.71 -19.61 6.69
N ASN A 212 7.73 -20.46 6.74
CA ASN A 212 7.86 -21.55 5.78
C ASN A 212 6.66 -22.52 5.92
N PRO A 213 5.91 -22.80 4.85
CA PRO A 213 4.74 -23.67 4.91
C PRO A 213 5.05 -25.17 4.99
N GLY A 214 6.32 -25.56 5.08
CA GLY A 214 6.76 -26.95 5.27
C GLY A 214 6.90 -27.75 3.97
N HIS A 215 6.79 -27.10 2.80
CA HIS A 215 6.98 -27.71 1.49
C HIS A 215 7.70 -26.74 0.55
N LEU A 216 8.26 -27.27 -0.54
CA LEU A 216 8.83 -26.45 -1.61
C LEU A 216 7.71 -25.89 -2.49
N ARG A 217 7.83 -24.65 -2.96
CA ARG A 217 6.84 -24.04 -3.87
C ARG A 217 6.70 -24.89 -5.15
N PRO A 218 5.53 -25.48 -5.44
CA PRO A 218 5.26 -26.15 -6.70
C PRO A 218 5.43 -25.20 -7.89
N GLY A 219 5.80 -25.72 -9.07
CA GLY A 219 6.09 -24.90 -10.26
C GLY A 219 4.91 -24.07 -10.77
N ASN A 220 3.68 -24.52 -10.51
CA ASN A 220 2.42 -23.85 -10.86
C ASN A 220 1.85 -22.97 -9.73
N GLN A 221 2.58 -22.79 -8.62
CA GLN A 221 2.13 -22.03 -7.46
C GLN A 221 2.86 -20.69 -7.34
N VAL A 222 2.13 -19.67 -6.89
CA VAL A 222 2.66 -18.33 -6.63
C VAL A 222 2.84 -18.10 -5.13
N TRP A 223 4.03 -17.71 -4.70
CA TRP A 223 4.29 -17.25 -3.33
C TRP A 223 4.58 -15.75 -3.36
N ILE A 224 3.79 -15.00 -2.58
CA ILE A 224 3.75 -13.56 -2.62
C ILE A 224 4.20 -12.99 -1.29
N LEU A 225 5.25 -12.18 -1.31
CA LEU A 225 5.64 -11.37 -0.15
C LEU A 225 4.79 -10.10 -0.10
N TYR A 226 4.06 -9.88 0.99
CA TYR A 226 3.30 -8.65 1.20
C TYR A 226 3.88 -7.80 2.34
N PHE A 227 4.33 -6.59 2.02
CA PHE A 227 4.82 -5.61 2.98
C PHE A 227 4.22 -4.23 2.73
N LEU A 228 3.55 -3.69 3.75
CA LEU A 228 3.02 -2.32 3.72
C LEU A 228 3.95 -1.32 4.41
N GLU A 229 4.70 -1.76 5.43
CA GLU A 229 5.72 -0.95 6.10
C GLU A 229 7.04 -0.90 5.31
N CYS A 230 7.88 0.10 5.60
CA CYS A 230 9.12 0.29 4.87
C CYS A 230 10.19 -0.80 5.18
N PRO A 231 11.25 -0.92 4.37
CA PRO A 231 12.37 -1.83 4.62
C PRO A 231 12.86 -1.81 6.06
N TYR A 232 13.10 -0.65 6.67
CA TYR A 232 13.60 -0.60 8.05
C TYR A 232 12.66 -1.17 9.12
N HIS A 233 11.39 -1.41 8.79
CA HIS A 233 10.35 -1.85 9.72
C HIS A 233 9.70 -3.19 9.34
N THR A 234 10.32 -3.96 8.43
CA THR A 234 9.83 -5.26 7.97
C THR A 234 10.83 -6.37 8.26
N GLN A 235 10.39 -7.64 8.24
CA GLN A 235 11.23 -8.80 8.50
C GLN A 235 12.35 -8.94 7.45
N HIS A 236 13.58 -9.25 7.91
CA HIS A 236 14.62 -9.76 7.02
C HIS A 236 14.32 -11.24 6.69
N VAL A 237 14.06 -11.54 5.42
CA VAL A 237 13.75 -12.91 4.99
C VAL A 237 15.05 -13.72 4.98
N LYS A 238 15.04 -14.93 5.54
CA LYS A 238 16.24 -15.80 5.64
C LYS A 238 16.26 -16.95 4.63
N HIS A 239 15.31 -16.95 3.70
CA HIS A 239 15.11 -18.02 2.74
C HIS A 239 15.22 -17.47 1.32
N ASN A 240 16.04 -18.14 0.53
CA ASN A 240 16.25 -17.80 -0.87
C ASN A 240 15.23 -18.52 -1.76
N ASP A 241 14.99 -17.96 -2.94
CA ASP A 241 14.20 -18.57 -4.02
C ASP A 241 12.72 -18.89 -3.67
N VAL A 242 12.22 -18.41 -2.53
CA VAL A 242 10.86 -18.71 -2.04
C VAL A 242 9.77 -17.89 -2.72
N PHE A 243 10.03 -16.63 -3.08
CA PHE A 243 9.03 -15.74 -3.67
C PHE A 243 9.20 -15.60 -5.18
N ASN A 244 8.09 -15.67 -5.90
CA ASN A 244 8.02 -15.27 -7.31
C ASN A 244 7.33 -13.92 -7.47
N TRP A 245 6.41 -13.56 -6.59
CA TRP A 245 5.70 -12.28 -6.62
C TRP A 245 5.96 -11.44 -5.37
N THR A 246 5.81 -10.13 -5.54
CA THR A 246 5.90 -9.12 -4.48
C THR A 246 4.67 -8.24 -4.51
N ALA A 247 4.16 -7.89 -3.32
CA ALA A 247 3.02 -7.02 -3.14
C ALA A 247 3.34 -5.96 -2.08
N THR A 248 3.86 -4.81 -2.52
CA THR A 248 4.30 -3.72 -1.64
C THR A 248 3.89 -2.37 -2.21
N TYR A 249 4.12 -1.28 -1.49
CA TYR A 249 3.90 0.07 -2.01
C TYR A 249 4.83 0.44 -3.18
N ARG A 250 5.93 -0.30 -3.40
CA ARG A 250 6.86 0.00 -4.49
C ARG A 250 6.23 -0.24 -5.85
N ARG A 251 6.48 0.69 -6.78
CA ARG A 251 5.93 0.61 -8.14
C ARG A 251 6.48 -0.55 -8.96
N ASP A 252 7.64 -1.08 -8.58
CA ASP A 252 8.25 -2.26 -9.20
C ASP A 252 7.81 -3.60 -8.58
N SER A 253 6.82 -3.60 -7.68
CA SER A 253 6.16 -4.82 -7.22
C SER A 253 5.20 -5.40 -8.26
N ASP A 254 5.05 -6.72 -8.29
CA ASP A 254 4.10 -7.42 -9.17
C ASP A 254 2.66 -6.95 -8.95
N LEU A 255 2.27 -6.86 -7.68
CA LEU A 255 1.00 -6.30 -7.23
C LEU A 255 1.25 -5.07 -6.35
N VAL A 256 1.31 -3.88 -6.96
CA VAL A 256 1.52 -2.65 -6.18
C VAL A 256 0.36 -2.45 -5.19
N ALA A 257 0.68 -2.29 -3.91
CA ALA A 257 -0.24 -2.10 -2.80
C ALA A 257 0.05 -0.75 -2.12
N PRO A 258 -0.33 0.38 -2.76
CA PRO A 258 -0.13 1.69 -2.17
C PRO A 258 -1.16 1.92 -1.04
N TYR A 259 -0.89 2.89 -0.16
CA TYR A 259 -1.86 3.30 0.86
C TYR A 259 -3.12 3.90 0.23
N GLU A 260 -2.94 4.71 -0.82
CA GLU A 260 -4.02 5.30 -1.62
C GLU A 260 -3.53 5.48 -3.07
N LYS A 261 -4.46 5.63 -4.02
CA LYS A 261 -4.15 5.89 -5.43
C LYS A 261 -5.02 7.01 -5.98
N TRP A 262 -4.40 8.13 -6.36
CA TRP A 262 -5.05 9.16 -7.15
C TRP A 262 -5.13 8.76 -8.62
N ALA A 263 -6.28 9.02 -9.25
CA ALA A 263 -6.48 8.87 -10.68
C ALA A 263 -7.24 10.08 -11.24
N TYR A 264 -6.77 10.61 -12.37
CA TYR A 264 -7.47 11.67 -13.10
C TYR A 264 -8.66 11.11 -13.86
N TYR A 265 -9.71 11.93 -14.02
CA TYR A 265 -10.82 11.60 -14.91
C TYR A 265 -10.40 11.72 -16.39
N ASN A 266 -9.50 12.66 -16.67
CA ASN A 266 -8.85 12.84 -17.96
C ASN A 266 -7.41 13.28 -17.70
N ASP A 267 -6.42 12.49 -18.12
CA ASP A 267 -4.99 12.76 -17.88
C ASP A 267 -4.50 14.06 -18.56
N LYS A 268 -5.26 14.61 -19.52
CA LYS A 268 -4.99 15.92 -20.15
C LYS A 268 -5.50 17.09 -19.29
N VAL A 269 -6.40 16.85 -18.34
CA VAL A 269 -7.02 17.87 -17.47
C VAL A 269 -6.55 17.67 -16.03
N VAL A 270 -5.35 18.16 -15.72
CA VAL A 270 -4.68 17.97 -14.42
C VAL A 270 -4.91 19.11 -13.43
N GLU A 271 -5.52 20.20 -13.90
CA GLU A 271 -5.95 21.36 -13.11
C GLU A 271 -7.37 21.72 -13.54
N ASN A 272 -8.20 22.15 -12.59
CA ASN A 272 -9.59 22.50 -12.83
C ASN A 272 -9.65 23.79 -13.68
N PRO A 273 -10.14 23.71 -14.93
CA PRO A 273 -10.19 24.87 -15.82
C PRO A 273 -11.23 25.90 -15.38
N HIS A 274 -12.21 25.50 -14.57
CA HIS A 274 -13.27 26.37 -14.06
C HIS A 274 -12.87 27.09 -12.75
N GLY A 275 -11.64 26.90 -12.28
CA GLY A 275 -11.16 27.46 -11.02
C GLY A 275 -11.67 26.70 -9.79
N LEU A 276 -11.63 27.36 -8.64
CA LEU A 276 -12.02 26.78 -7.35
C LEU A 276 -13.37 27.33 -6.90
N ASP A 277 -14.18 26.47 -6.29
CA ASP A 277 -15.50 26.80 -5.74
C ASP A 277 -15.42 27.57 -4.40
N ARG A 278 -14.25 27.61 -3.78
CA ARG A 278 -13.97 28.31 -2.52
C ARG A 278 -12.51 28.70 -2.38
N ASN A 279 -12.27 29.64 -1.48
CA ASN A 279 -10.93 29.98 -0.99
C ASN A 279 -10.53 29.00 0.13
N TYR A 280 -9.54 28.15 -0.14
CA TYR A 280 -8.98 27.17 0.80
C TYR A 280 -8.14 27.78 1.92
N ALA A 281 -7.71 29.04 1.81
CA ALA A 281 -7.03 29.79 2.86
C ALA A 281 -8.00 30.49 3.83
N ALA A 282 -9.26 30.71 3.41
CA ALA A 282 -10.22 31.49 4.17
C ALA A 282 -10.41 30.94 5.60
N ASN A 283 -10.41 31.85 6.58
CA ASN A 283 -10.60 31.59 8.02
C ASN A 283 -9.52 30.73 8.70
N LYS A 284 -8.49 30.26 7.98
CA LYS A 284 -7.36 29.54 8.58
C LYS A 284 -6.38 30.52 9.22
N THR A 285 -6.24 30.42 10.54
CA THR A 285 -5.40 31.33 11.34
C THR A 285 -4.07 30.71 11.75
N LYS A 286 -4.00 29.37 11.85
CA LYS A 286 -2.80 28.64 12.25
C LYS A 286 -1.98 28.24 11.03
N LYS A 287 -0.65 28.18 11.20
CA LYS A 287 0.25 27.91 10.07
C LYS A 287 0.43 26.42 9.83
N VAL A 288 1.27 25.75 10.61
CA VAL A 288 1.66 24.36 10.36
C VAL A 288 1.20 23.45 11.50
N ALA A 289 0.55 22.33 11.16
CA ALA A 289 0.26 21.24 12.10
C ALA A 289 1.15 20.01 11.80
N TRP A 290 1.46 19.24 12.84
CA TRP A 290 2.06 17.92 12.69
C TRP A 290 1.51 16.93 13.72
N PHE A 291 1.03 15.77 13.27
CA PHE A 291 0.56 14.68 14.13
C PHE A 291 1.59 13.55 14.15
N VAL A 292 2.23 13.33 15.30
CA VAL A 292 3.35 12.39 15.40
C VAL A 292 3.48 11.75 16.78
N SER A 293 3.73 10.44 16.79
CA SER A 293 3.96 9.65 18.01
C SER A 293 5.29 8.90 18.01
N ASN A 294 5.89 8.64 16.85
CA ASN A 294 7.23 8.05 16.74
C ASN A 294 8.29 9.15 16.63
N CYS A 295 8.99 9.40 17.74
CA CYS A 295 9.96 10.49 17.87
C CYS A 295 11.38 10.08 17.45
N GLY A 296 11.67 8.77 17.41
CA GLY A 296 12.98 8.20 17.10
C GLY A 296 13.14 7.77 15.63
N ALA A 297 12.46 8.44 14.70
CA ALA A 297 12.53 8.14 13.29
C ALA A 297 13.95 8.37 12.72
N ARG A 298 14.41 7.48 11.84
CA ARG A 298 15.79 7.47 11.33
C ARG A 298 16.10 8.63 10.38
N ASN A 299 15.09 9.21 9.76
CA ASN A 299 15.21 10.28 8.76
C ASN A 299 15.31 11.70 9.35
N LYS A 300 15.50 11.83 10.67
CA LYS A 300 15.65 13.12 11.38
C LYS A 300 14.46 14.08 11.21
N ARG A 301 13.27 13.57 10.89
CA ARG A 301 12.06 14.38 10.68
C ARG A 301 11.67 15.25 11.88
N LEU A 302 11.94 14.78 13.11
CA LEU A 302 11.65 15.53 14.34
C LEU A 302 12.60 16.73 14.47
N GLN A 303 13.88 16.53 14.20
CA GLN A 303 14.87 17.59 14.17
C GLN A 303 14.51 18.62 13.10
N TYR A 304 14.14 18.17 11.89
CA TYR A 304 13.70 19.08 10.84
C TYR A 304 12.49 19.92 11.26
N ALA A 305 11.46 19.30 11.86
CA ALA A 305 10.27 20.01 12.33
C ALA A 305 10.61 21.04 13.43
N HIS A 306 11.51 20.71 14.36
CA HIS A 306 11.97 21.67 15.37
C HIS A 306 12.80 22.82 14.78
N GLU A 307 13.66 22.56 13.79
CA GLU A 307 14.36 23.63 13.08
C GLU A 307 13.38 24.54 12.33
N LEU A 308 12.37 23.97 11.67
CA LEU A 308 11.30 24.75 11.02
C LEU A 308 10.51 25.60 12.02
N GLN A 309 10.22 25.05 13.20
CA GLN A 309 9.47 25.72 14.28
C GLN A 309 10.13 27.01 14.79
N LYS A 310 11.44 27.20 14.56
CA LYS A 310 12.15 28.44 14.89
C LYS A 310 11.79 29.60 13.94
N HIS A 311 11.21 29.31 12.78
CA HIS A 311 10.99 30.28 11.70
C HIS A 311 9.51 30.45 11.33
N ILE A 312 8.65 29.50 11.69
CA ILE A 312 7.20 29.57 11.50
C ILE A 312 6.48 28.80 12.61
N GLN A 313 5.23 29.16 12.92
CA GLN A 313 4.42 28.43 13.90
C GLN A 313 4.20 26.98 13.45
N VAL A 314 4.75 26.03 14.20
CA VAL A 314 4.50 24.60 14.04
C VAL A 314 3.88 24.06 15.33
N ASP A 315 2.63 23.60 15.25
CA ASP A 315 1.95 22.92 16.35
C ASP A 315 2.13 21.40 16.20
N ILE A 316 2.89 20.81 17.13
CA ILE A 316 3.21 19.38 17.14
C ILE A 316 2.30 18.66 18.13
N TYR A 317 1.44 17.79 17.62
CA TYR A 317 0.48 16.97 18.35
C TYR A 317 0.97 15.54 18.53
N GLY A 318 0.76 15.00 19.73
CA GLY A 318 1.03 13.59 20.05
C GLY A 318 2.13 13.43 21.08
N SER A 319 2.85 12.31 21.02
CA SER A 319 3.89 11.98 22.00
C SER A 319 5.17 12.80 21.82
N CYS A 320 5.41 13.35 20.63
CA CYS A 320 6.63 14.08 20.31
C CYS A 320 6.49 15.61 20.42
N GLY A 321 5.35 16.10 20.91
CA GLY A 321 5.06 17.52 20.99
C GLY A 321 4.29 17.90 22.24
N THR A 322 4.07 19.21 22.39
CA THR A 322 3.38 19.80 23.55
C THR A 322 1.86 19.78 23.39
N LYS A 323 1.34 19.69 22.16
CA LYS A 323 -0.10 19.59 21.90
C LYS A 323 -0.57 18.13 21.99
N LYS A 324 -1.84 17.94 22.35
CA LYS A 324 -2.43 16.61 22.53
C LYS A 324 -3.54 16.38 21.52
N CYS A 325 -3.51 15.19 20.94
CA CYS A 325 -4.61 14.63 20.17
C CYS A 325 -4.81 13.17 20.63
N PRO A 326 -5.65 12.94 21.65
CA PRO A 326 -5.97 11.60 22.11
C PRO A 326 -6.60 10.75 21.00
N ARG A 327 -6.32 9.45 20.98
CA ARG A 327 -6.90 8.52 20.00
C ARG A 327 -8.44 8.53 20.02
N SER A 328 -9.03 8.71 21.19
CA SER A 328 -10.50 8.81 21.36
C SER A 328 -11.13 10.02 20.67
N SER A 329 -10.35 11.05 20.32
CA SER A 329 -10.81 12.25 19.63
C SER A 329 -10.05 12.51 18.33
N GLN A 330 -9.45 11.47 17.74
CA GLN A 330 -8.58 11.58 16.58
C GLN A 330 -9.28 12.22 15.36
N GLY A 331 -10.55 11.87 15.11
CA GLY A 331 -11.36 12.49 14.05
C GLY A 331 -11.46 14.01 14.19
N LYS A 332 -11.83 14.49 15.39
CA LYS A 332 -11.90 15.92 15.70
C LYS A 332 -10.56 16.63 15.50
N CYS A 333 -9.44 15.94 15.74
CA CYS A 333 -8.13 16.54 15.52
C CYS A 333 -7.82 16.74 14.04
N PHE A 334 -8.15 15.74 13.21
CA PHE A 334 -7.93 15.85 11.78
C PHE A 334 -8.88 16.87 11.15
N ASP A 335 -10.09 17.06 11.69
CA ASP A 335 -11.00 18.13 11.24
C ASP A 335 -10.43 19.54 11.47
N MET A 336 -9.48 19.71 12.40
CA MET A 336 -8.76 20.99 12.56
C MET A 336 -7.87 21.29 11.34
N LEU A 337 -7.38 20.28 10.62
CA LEU A 337 -6.61 20.50 9.39
C LEU A 337 -7.49 21.17 8.32
N ASP A 338 -8.78 20.83 8.28
CA ASP A 338 -9.71 21.43 7.34
C ASP A 338 -10.01 22.89 7.66
N LYS A 339 -10.04 23.25 8.95
CA LYS A 339 -10.59 24.54 9.41
C LYS A 339 -9.55 25.56 9.86
N ASP A 340 -8.51 25.10 10.56
CA ASP A 340 -7.65 25.99 11.33
C ASP A 340 -6.29 26.22 10.68
N TYR A 341 -5.73 25.19 10.02
CA TYR A 341 -4.34 25.16 9.55
C TYR A 341 -4.22 25.32 8.05
N LYS A 342 -3.25 26.13 7.59
CA LYS A 342 -2.85 26.22 6.18
C LYS A 342 -1.97 25.05 5.73
N PHE A 343 -1.07 24.57 6.57
CA PHE A 343 -0.08 23.56 6.20
C PHE A 343 -0.08 22.36 7.16
N TYR A 344 0.28 21.19 6.63
CA TYR A 344 0.41 19.95 7.39
C TYR A 344 1.72 19.24 7.07
N LEU A 345 2.50 18.86 8.09
CA LEU A 345 3.71 18.05 7.89
C LEU A 345 3.33 16.57 7.69
N ALA A 346 3.31 16.13 6.45
CA ALA A 346 3.10 14.74 6.05
C ALA A 346 4.45 13.98 6.01
N PHE A 347 5.18 14.00 7.13
CA PHE A 347 6.53 13.42 7.21
C PHE A 347 6.50 11.93 7.51
N GLU A 348 7.07 11.14 6.61
CA GLU A 348 7.23 9.70 6.80
C GLU A 348 8.28 9.36 7.85
N ASN A 349 8.24 8.13 8.36
CA ASN A 349 9.15 7.68 9.41
C ASN A 349 10.55 7.29 8.88
N SER A 350 10.69 7.17 7.56
CA SER A 350 11.90 6.69 6.88
C SER A 350 11.97 7.29 5.48
N ASN A 351 13.20 7.50 4.99
CA ASN A 351 13.41 7.93 3.62
C ASN A 351 13.61 6.69 2.73
N CYS A 352 12.57 6.29 2.00
CA CYS A 352 12.58 5.09 1.17
C CYS A 352 11.88 5.35 -0.16
N LYS A 353 12.43 4.80 -1.25
CA LYS A 353 11.84 4.83 -2.61
C LYS A 353 10.38 4.43 -2.56
N ASP A 354 9.50 5.22 -3.17
CA ASP A 354 8.04 5.01 -3.27
C ASP A 354 7.27 4.95 -1.92
N TYR A 355 7.91 5.11 -0.75
CA TYR A 355 7.24 4.99 0.56
C TYR A 355 6.43 6.25 0.89
N ILE A 356 5.16 6.25 0.51
CA ILE A 356 4.19 7.32 0.72
C ILE A 356 2.94 6.73 1.35
N THR A 357 2.51 7.29 2.48
CA THR A 357 1.51 6.66 3.36
C THR A 357 0.24 7.50 3.57
N GLU A 358 -0.62 7.07 4.50
CA GLU A 358 -1.82 7.79 4.92
C GLU A 358 -1.54 9.22 5.40
N LYS A 359 -0.31 9.50 5.84
CA LYS A 359 0.11 10.86 6.20
C LYS A 359 -0.04 11.80 5.02
N PHE A 360 0.43 11.40 3.84
CA PHE A 360 0.31 12.23 2.66
C PHE A 360 -1.10 12.22 2.09
N TYR A 361 -1.67 11.04 1.89
CA TYR A 361 -2.93 10.91 1.18
C TYR A 361 -4.15 11.27 2.03
N VAL A 362 -4.36 10.57 3.14
CA VAL A 362 -5.57 10.68 3.96
C VAL A 362 -5.55 11.92 4.86
N ASN A 363 -4.42 12.18 5.52
CA ASN A 363 -4.29 13.32 6.43
C ASN A 363 -3.92 14.62 5.69
N GLY A 364 -3.35 14.53 4.49
CA GLY A 364 -2.98 15.66 3.64
C GLY A 364 -4.00 15.91 2.52
N LEU A 365 -3.87 15.21 1.40
CA LEU A 365 -4.61 15.51 0.15
C LEU A 365 -6.14 15.37 0.26
N GLN A 366 -6.64 14.40 1.03
CA GLN A 366 -8.07 14.22 1.29
C GLN A 366 -8.65 15.27 2.26
N ARG A 367 -7.81 16.18 2.77
CA ARG A 367 -8.20 17.31 3.61
C ARG A 367 -8.03 18.63 2.87
N ASN A 368 -8.50 19.71 3.48
CA ASN A 368 -8.42 21.07 2.97
C ASN A 368 -7.17 21.79 3.50
N VAL A 369 -6.01 21.14 3.44
CA VAL A 369 -4.73 21.63 3.95
C VAL A 369 -3.64 21.34 2.92
N LEU A 370 -2.60 22.17 2.84
CA LEU A 370 -1.48 21.93 1.94
C LEU A 370 -0.43 21.03 2.61
N PRO A 371 -0.23 19.78 2.14
CA PRO A 371 0.79 18.89 2.71
C PRO A 371 2.22 19.34 2.35
N ILE A 372 3.10 19.31 3.35
CA ILE A 372 4.54 19.43 3.23
C ILE A 372 5.15 18.05 3.50
N VAL A 373 5.89 17.51 2.53
CA VAL A 373 6.27 16.10 2.53
C VAL A 373 7.76 15.88 2.73
N MET A 374 8.09 14.75 3.36
CA MET A 374 9.43 14.21 3.55
C MET A 374 9.31 12.68 3.64
N GLY A 375 10.14 11.93 2.91
CA GLY A 375 10.13 10.47 2.98
C GLY A 375 10.60 9.83 1.68
N ALA A 376 9.69 9.67 0.73
CA ALA A 376 10.05 9.23 -0.62
C ALA A 376 10.86 10.28 -1.39
N ARG A 377 11.33 9.92 -2.58
CA ARG A 377 12.08 10.84 -3.44
C ARG A 377 11.11 11.87 -4.06
N PRO A 378 11.58 13.07 -4.45
CA PRO A 378 10.74 14.05 -5.15
C PRO A 378 10.01 13.45 -6.35
N GLU A 379 10.69 12.64 -7.16
CA GLU A 379 10.08 11.99 -8.33
C GLU A 379 9.00 10.95 -7.97
N ASP A 380 9.08 10.34 -6.79
CA ASP A 380 8.10 9.35 -6.33
C ASP A 380 6.79 10.05 -5.93
N TYR A 381 6.88 11.19 -5.23
CA TYR A 381 5.72 12.03 -4.93
C TYR A 381 5.12 12.62 -6.21
N ALA A 382 5.96 13.11 -7.13
CA ALA A 382 5.49 13.69 -8.39
C ALA A 382 4.67 12.72 -9.25
N ARG A 383 5.04 11.42 -9.27
CA ARG A 383 4.27 10.39 -9.99
C ARG A 383 3.00 9.93 -9.26
N SER A 384 2.90 10.18 -7.96
CA SER A 384 1.85 9.60 -7.11
C SER A 384 0.79 10.61 -6.66
N ALA A 385 1.12 11.90 -6.72
CA ALA A 385 0.25 12.99 -6.30
C ALA A 385 -0.45 13.64 -7.50
N PRO A 386 -1.61 14.29 -7.28
CA PRO A 386 -2.10 15.28 -8.22
C PRO A 386 -1.04 16.38 -8.45
N LYS A 387 -0.95 16.90 -9.66
CA LYS A 387 -0.07 18.00 -10.05
C LYS A 387 -0.22 19.18 -9.09
N HIS A 388 0.92 19.73 -8.65
CA HIS A 388 1.00 20.93 -7.83
C HIS A 388 0.09 20.90 -6.58
N SER A 389 0.11 19.78 -5.85
CA SER A 389 -0.77 19.55 -4.69
C SER A 389 -0.07 19.51 -3.33
N TYR A 390 1.25 19.68 -3.32
CA TYR A 390 2.09 19.50 -2.14
C TYR A 390 3.41 20.28 -2.27
N ILE A 391 4.15 20.40 -1.16
CA ILE A 391 5.48 21.01 -1.10
C ILE A 391 6.48 19.95 -0.63
N HIS A 392 7.59 19.74 -1.35
CA HIS A 392 8.64 18.81 -0.93
C HIS A 392 9.76 19.54 -0.18
N VAL A 393 10.17 19.04 0.99
CA VAL A 393 11.23 19.71 1.80
C VAL A 393 12.57 19.84 1.06
N ASP A 394 12.91 18.86 0.21
CA ASP A 394 14.16 18.87 -0.55
C ASP A 394 14.21 19.92 -1.68
N GLU A 395 13.13 20.65 -1.96
CA GLU A 395 13.11 21.81 -2.86
C GLU A 395 13.78 23.05 -2.23
N PHE A 396 13.92 23.11 -0.90
CA PHE A 396 14.37 24.29 -0.16
C PHE A 396 15.73 24.08 0.50
N GLU A 397 16.68 24.99 0.29
CA GLU A 397 18.04 24.83 0.80
C GLU A 397 18.11 24.53 2.31
N SER A 398 17.17 25.05 3.10
CA SER A 398 17.05 24.80 4.54
C SER A 398 15.59 24.93 5.03
N PRO A 399 15.27 24.47 6.26
CA PRO A 399 13.97 24.72 6.90
C PRO A 399 13.61 26.21 6.99
N LYS A 400 14.61 27.10 7.08
CA LYS A 400 14.40 28.56 7.07
C LYS A 400 13.85 29.03 5.72
N HIS A 401 14.45 28.61 4.61
CA HIS A 401 13.97 28.96 3.27
C HIS A 401 12.56 28.38 3.01
N LEU A 402 12.29 27.17 3.51
CA LEU A 402 10.92 26.64 3.49
C LEU A 402 9.96 27.56 4.27
N ALA A 403 10.30 27.96 5.50
CA ALA A 403 9.45 28.86 6.27
C ALA A 403 9.21 30.22 5.59
N GLU A 404 10.23 30.78 4.94
CA GLU A 404 10.10 32.02 4.15
C GLU A 404 9.08 31.85 3.02
N TYR A 405 9.10 30.73 2.30
CA TYR A 405 8.12 30.41 1.27
C TYR A 405 6.71 30.20 1.86
N LEU A 406 6.59 29.50 2.98
CA LEU A 406 5.30 29.31 3.65
C LEU A 406 4.69 30.65 4.14
N HIS A 407 5.51 31.61 4.57
CA HIS A 407 5.03 32.96 4.90
C HIS A 407 4.56 33.74 3.66
N GLN A 408 5.13 33.51 2.48
CA GLN A 408 4.63 34.09 1.23
C GLN A 408 3.25 33.53 0.89
N LEU A 409 3.10 32.20 0.90
CA LEU A 409 1.80 31.54 0.70
C LEU A 409 0.77 31.93 1.77
N ASP A 410 1.20 32.20 2.99
CA ASP A 410 0.30 32.63 4.05
C ASP A 410 -0.31 34.02 3.81
N ARG A 411 0.45 34.92 3.18
CA ARG A 411 0.06 36.32 2.93
C ARG A 411 -0.69 36.51 1.60
N ASP A 412 -0.58 35.54 0.71
CA ASP A 412 -1.16 35.57 -0.63
C ASP A 412 -2.07 34.35 -0.82
N ASP A 413 -3.37 34.60 -0.69
CA ASP A 413 -4.37 33.56 -0.84
C ASP A 413 -4.41 33.00 -2.27
N ASP A 414 -4.11 33.78 -3.30
CA ASP A 414 -4.10 33.30 -4.69
C ASP A 414 -2.97 32.29 -4.90
N LEU A 415 -1.76 32.62 -4.41
CA LEU A 415 -0.63 31.70 -4.44
C LEU A 415 -0.92 30.41 -3.65
N TYR A 416 -1.56 30.51 -2.48
CA TYR A 416 -1.93 29.33 -1.70
C TYR A 416 -3.00 28.49 -2.41
N ASN A 417 -4.03 29.12 -2.96
CA ASN A 417 -5.13 28.42 -3.64
C ASN A 417 -4.68 27.74 -4.94
N ASN A 418 -3.62 28.21 -5.60
CA ASN A 418 -3.06 27.51 -6.76
C ASN A 418 -2.72 26.03 -6.46
N TYR A 419 -2.33 25.70 -5.23
CA TYR A 419 -2.07 24.31 -4.80
C TYR A 419 -3.32 23.42 -4.70
N PHE A 420 -4.51 23.98 -4.85
CA PHE A 420 -5.78 23.27 -4.76
C PHE A 420 -6.46 23.09 -6.12
N ARG A 421 -5.89 23.65 -7.20
CA ARG A 421 -6.45 23.59 -8.55
C ARG A 421 -6.64 22.17 -9.09
N TRP A 422 -5.93 21.18 -8.56
CA TRP A 422 -6.16 19.78 -8.92
C TRP A 422 -7.51 19.24 -8.44
N LYS A 423 -8.17 19.86 -7.45
CA LYS A 423 -9.46 19.37 -6.94
C LYS A 423 -10.54 19.45 -8.01
N GLY A 424 -11.28 18.35 -8.15
CA GLY A 424 -12.30 18.17 -9.20
C GLY A 424 -11.79 17.53 -10.49
N THR A 425 -10.49 17.29 -10.63
CA THR A 425 -9.90 16.68 -11.84
C THR A 425 -9.83 15.15 -11.81
N GLY A 426 -10.12 14.54 -10.66
CA GLY A 426 -9.97 13.11 -10.43
C GLY A 426 -10.47 12.71 -9.06
N GLU A 427 -10.13 11.49 -8.65
CA GLU A 427 -10.48 10.93 -7.34
C GLU A 427 -9.44 9.94 -6.81
N PHE A 428 -9.53 9.65 -5.52
CA PHE A 428 -8.85 8.50 -4.93
C PHE A 428 -9.65 7.25 -5.22
N ILE A 429 -9.04 6.30 -5.94
CA ILE A 429 -9.69 5.05 -6.35
C ILE A 429 -9.36 3.91 -5.38
N ASN A 430 -10.29 2.99 -5.23
CA ASN A 430 -9.97 1.68 -4.65
C ASN A 430 -9.14 0.90 -5.66
N THR A 431 -7.98 0.37 -5.25
CA THR A 431 -7.11 -0.40 -6.15
C THR A 431 -7.56 -1.85 -6.33
N TYR A 432 -8.64 -2.27 -5.65
CA TYR A 432 -9.20 -3.62 -5.65
C TYR A 432 -8.14 -4.72 -5.67
N PHE A 433 -7.24 -4.69 -4.68
CA PHE A 433 -6.04 -5.54 -4.60
C PHE A 433 -6.32 -7.01 -4.95
N PHE A 434 -7.37 -7.60 -4.36
CA PHE A 434 -7.73 -9.00 -4.62
C PHE A 434 -8.33 -9.22 -6.01
N CYS A 435 -9.12 -8.29 -6.57
CA CYS A 435 -9.57 -8.40 -7.97
C CYS A 435 -8.37 -8.47 -8.91
N ARG A 436 -7.39 -7.58 -8.75
CA ARG A 436 -6.15 -7.59 -9.54
C ARG A 436 -5.36 -8.89 -9.35
N MET A 437 -5.22 -9.34 -8.11
CA MET A 437 -4.55 -10.61 -7.82
C MET A 437 -5.25 -11.79 -8.52
N CYS A 438 -6.58 -11.85 -8.48
CA CYS A 438 -7.32 -12.88 -9.19
C CYS A 438 -7.10 -12.80 -10.70
N ALA A 439 -7.20 -11.60 -11.28
CA ALA A 439 -6.97 -11.37 -12.70
C ALA A 439 -5.56 -11.83 -13.14
N LEU A 440 -4.52 -11.50 -12.37
CA LEU A 440 -3.15 -11.93 -12.65
C LEU A 440 -2.93 -13.44 -12.52
N LEU A 441 -3.63 -14.11 -11.60
CA LEU A 441 -3.54 -15.57 -11.49
C LEU A 441 -4.16 -16.31 -12.68
N HIS A 442 -5.04 -15.64 -13.42
CA HIS A 442 -5.63 -16.10 -14.69
C HIS A 442 -4.90 -15.55 -15.92
N ALA A 443 -3.83 -14.77 -15.75
CA ALA A 443 -2.97 -14.32 -16.84
C ALA A 443 -1.85 -15.33 -17.13
N ASP A 444 -1.14 -15.10 -18.24
CA ASP A 444 0.13 -15.76 -18.49
C ASP A 444 1.17 -15.26 -17.47
N ILE A 445 1.53 -16.11 -16.51
CA ILE A 445 2.43 -15.76 -15.41
C ILE A 445 3.89 -15.91 -15.87
N PRO A 446 4.72 -14.85 -15.83
CA PRO A 446 6.12 -14.94 -16.18
C PRO A 446 6.89 -15.85 -15.23
N VAL A 447 7.75 -16.69 -15.79
CA VAL A 447 8.67 -17.53 -15.01
C VAL A 447 9.74 -16.64 -14.39
N LYS A 448 9.61 -16.34 -13.10
CA LYS A 448 10.59 -15.56 -12.33
C LYS A 448 10.59 -15.93 -10.86
N TRP A 449 11.69 -15.62 -10.18
CA TRP A 449 11.78 -15.69 -8.73
C TRP A 449 12.87 -14.76 -8.21
N TYR A 450 12.75 -14.38 -6.94
CA TYR A 450 13.77 -13.60 -6.24
C TYR A 450 14.74 -14.57 -5.58
N ARG A 451 16.00 -14.58 -6.04
CA ARG A 451 17.05 -15.39 -5.41
C ARG A 451 17.22 -14.99 -3.95
N ASP A 452 17.45 -13.71 -3.69
CA ASP A 452 17.29 -13.10 -2.38
C ASP A 452 16.34 -11.90 -2.53
N VAL A 453 15.18 -11.98 -1.89
CA VAL A 453 14.19 -10.89 -1.94
C VAL A 453 14.67 -9.65 -1.19
N ASN A 454 15.62 -9.79 -0.27
CA ASN A 454 16.20 -8.66 0.46
C ASN A 454 17.09 -7.79 -0.43
N ASP A 455 17.75 -8.36 -1.44
CA ASP A 455 18.53 -7.58 -2.42
C ASP A 455 17.63 -6.58 -3.15
N TRP A 456 16.44 -7.04 -3.56
CA TRP A 456 15.43 -6.16 -4.14
C TRP A 456 14.86 -5.21 -3.08
N TRP A 457 14.37 -5.73 -1.95
CA TRP A 457 13.57 -4.96 -0.97
C TRP A 457 14.38 -3.96 -0.13
N ARG A 458 15.65 -4.27 0.15
CA ARG A 458 16.51 -3.53 1.10
C ARG A 458 17.85 -3.14 0.48
N GLY A 459 18.06 -3.43 -0.80
CA GLY A 459 19.32 -3.18 -1.48
C GLY A 459 19.69 -1.69 -1.60
N PRO A 460 20.92 -1.41 -2.07
CA PRO A 460 21.43 -0.06 -2.23
C PRO A 460 20.47 0.85 -2.99
N GLY A 461 20.36 2.10 -2.54
CA GLY A 461 19.46 3.09 -3.16
C GLY A 461 17.98 2.94 -2.79
N THR A 462 17.57 1.88 -2.09
CA THR A 462 16.16 1.72 -1.69
C THR A 462 15.77 2.69 -0.57
N CYS A 463 16.57 2.75 0.50
CA CYS A 463 16.37 3.69 1.59
C CYS A 463 17.67 4.41 1.94
N THR A 464 17.55 5.60 2.52
CA THR A 464 18.66 6.42 2.99
C THR A 464 18.38 6.97 4.39
N ALA A 465 19.42 7.30 5.14
CA ALA A 465 19.31 7.99 6.42
C ALA A 465 19.38 9.53 6.28
N VAL A 466 19.69 10.02 5.08
CA VAL A 466 19.84 11.45 4.76
C VAL A 466 18.81 11.91 3.73
N SER A 467 18.85 13.19 3.35
CA SER A 467 18.01 13.75 2.29
C SER A 467 18.29 13.08 0.93
N TRP A 468 17.28 13.06 0.05
CA TRP A 468 17.43 12.60 -1.34
C TRP A 468 18.04 13.65 -2.26
N ARG A 469 18.26 14.86 -1.75
CA ARG A 469 18.92 15.94 -2.51
C ARG A 469 20.27 15.46 -3.03
N LYS A 470 20.41 15.42 -4.36
CA LYS A 470 21.70 15.29 -5.00
C LYS A 470 22.55 16.52 -4.63
N PRO A 471 23.81 16.38 -4.22
CA PRO A 471 24.69 17.52 -4.09
C PRO A 471 24.65 18.30 -5.42
N LYS A 472 24.41 19.62 -5.37
CA LYS A 472 24.68 20.46 -6.55
C LYS A 472 26.16 20.23 -6.85
N LEU A 473 26.46 19.55 -7.97
CA LEU A 473 27.82 19.53 -8.50
C LEU A 473 28.19 21.00 -8.63
N SER A 474 29.20 21.46 -7.90
CA SER A 474 29.75 22.79 -8.10
C SER A 474 30.14 22.85 -9.56
N GLU A 475 29.44 23.65 -10.35
CA GLU A 475 29.93 24.01 -11.67
C GLU A 475 31.35 24.56 -11.48
N PRO A 476 32.35 24.03 -12.19
CA PRO A 476 33.68 24.63 -12.13
C PRO A 476 33.53 26.06 -12.60
N ILE A 477 33.93 26.99 -11.73
CA ILE A 477 34.07 28.41 -12.05
C ILE A 477 34.94 28.47 -13.31
N ARG A 478 34.33 28.84 -14.44
CA ARG A 478 35.03 29.11 -15.71
C ARG A 478 35.43 30.58 -15.77
#